data_AF-A0A3C2AHU3-F1
#
_entry.id   AF-A0A3C2AHU3-F1
#
_cell.length_a   1.000
_cell.length_b   1.000
_cell.length_c   1.000
_cell.angle_alpha   90.00
_cell.angle_beta   90.00
_cell.angle_gamma   90.00
#
_symmetry.space_group_name_H-M   'P 1'
#
loop_
_entity.id
_entity.type
_entity.pdbx_description
1 polymer ?
#
loop_
_entity_poly.entity_id
_entity_poly.type
_entity_poly.pdbx_seq_one_letter_code
_entity_poly.pdbx_strand_id
1 'polypeptide(L)'
;MIRNFRFYAVLLFFIWSFSAHSFAQRSKNRMFRDGTLKELNELAIKQEKDFFFFIWEDEDDALTVYYRDTILSNRQISNQMKDRFICVSAQSTSEIGVSFSNQLRHTEFPAMMFVGWKKGDELYTLEGRLEIDQVLDQLERVEYRKPR
;
A
#
# COMPACT_ATOMS: atom_id res chain seq x y z
N MET A 1 49.87 -28.50 31.83
CA MET A 1 48.94 -27.62 32.57
C MET A 1 48.32 -26.68 31.54
N ILE A 2 47.02 -26.85 31.34
CA ILE A 2 46.22 -26.28 30.24
C ILE A 2 45.82 -24.84 30.61
N ARG A 3 45.50 -24.03 29.57
CA ARG A 3 44.53 -22.91 29.61
C ARG A 3 45.08 -21.61 30.26
N ASN A 4 45.24 -20.50 29.53
CA ASN A 4 44.15 -19.54 29.34
C ASN A 4 44.52 -18.41 28.34
N PHE A 5 44.79 -18.74 27.07
CA PHE A 5 44.94 -17.73 26.01
C PHE A 5 43.78 -17.71 25.00
N ARG A 6 42.64 -18.33 25.36
CA ARG A 6 41.44 -18.42 24.51
C ARG A 6 40.24 -17.63 25.03
N PHE A 7 40.43 -16.72 25.98
CA PHE A 7 39.33 -16.01 26.64
C PHE A 7 39.07 -14.58 26.14
N TYR A 8 39.93 -14.01 25.29
CA TYR A 8 39.72 -12.64 24.78
C TYR A 8 39.16 -12.56 23.36
N ALA A 9 38.95 -13.68 22.66
CA ALA A 9 38.42 -13.70 21.30
C ALA A 9 36.90 -13.97 21.20
N VAL A 10 36.24 -14.33 22.30
CA VAL A 10 34.81 -14.69 22.30
C VAL A 10 33.90 -13.53 22.73
N LEU A 11 34.46 -12.51 23.41
CA LEU A 11 33.67 -11.39 23.94
C LEU A 11 33.51 -10.20 22.97
N LEU A 12 34.25 -10.19 21.84
CA LEU A 12 34.07 -9.20 20.78
C LEU A 12 33.16 -9.66 19.63
N PHE A 13 32.74 -10.94 19.63
CA PHE A 13 31.80 -11.46 18.62
C PHE A 13 30.33 -11.36 19.03
N PHE A 14 30.03 -10.93 20.26
CA PHE A 14 28.67 -10.88 20.79
C PHE A 14 28.01 -9.48 20.76
N ILE A 15 28.72 -8.43 20.32
CA ILE A 15 28.23 -7.05 20.39
C ILE A 15 27.97 -6.42 19.00
N TRP A 16 28.26 -7.12 17.90
CA TRP A 16 27.96 -6.61 16.54
C TRP A 16 26.97 -7.44 15.72
N SER A 17 26.32 -8.44 16.33
CA SER A 17 25.22 -9.18 15.70
C SER A 17 23.83 -8.71 16.13
N PHE A 18 23.73 -7.62 16.92
CA PHE A 18 22.43 -7.09 17.36
C PHE A 18 21.96 -5.81 16.65
N SER A 19 22.71 -5.31 15.67
CA SER A 19 22.32 -4.12 14.90
C SER A 19 21.63 -4.46 13.56
N ALA A 20 21.40 -5.74 13.26
CA ALA A 20 20.92 -6.19 11.95
C ALA A 20 19.65 -7.07 12.03
N HIS A 21 18.78 -6.85 13.03
CA HIS A 21 17.49 -7.56 13.10
C HIS A 21 16.24 -6.68 13.20
N SER A 22 16.42 -5.35 13.06
CA SER A 22 15.30 -4.42 12.88
C SER A 22 15.28 -3.81 11.47
N PHE A 23 15.95 -4.43 10.49
CA PHE A 23 15.63 -4.14 9.11
C PHE A 23 14.38 -4.93 8.77
N ALA A 24 13.25 -4.28 9.07
CA ALA A 24 11.91 -4.67 8.75
C ALA A 24 11.88 -5.41 7.42
N GLN A 25 11.65 -6.71 7.52
CA GLN A 25 11.09 -7.47 6.42
C GLN A 25 9.66 -6.95 6.26
N ARG A 26 9.52 -5.73 5.72
CA ARG A 26 8.26 -5.14 5.24
C ARG A 26 7.78 -6.12 4.19
N SER A 27 6.97 -7.07 4.63
CA SER A 27 6.30 -8.04 3.78
C SER A 27 5.58 -7.23 2.71
N LYS A 28 6.12 -7.22 1.49
CA LYS A 28 5.54 -6.48 0.37
C LYS A 28 4.07 -6.89 0.28
N ASN A 29 3.17 -5.95 0.56
CA ASN A 29 1.74 -6.24 0.60
C ASN A 29 1.32 -6.70 -0.80
N ARG A 30 1.01 -7.99 -0.95
CA ARG A 30 0.70 -8.63 -2.24
C ARG A 30 -0.60 -8.13 -2.88
N MET A 31 -1.33 -7.27 -2.17
CA MET A 31 -2.46 -6.54 -2.71
C MET A 31 -2.03 -5.56 -3.80
N PHE A 32 -0.94 -4.81 -3.57
CA PHE A 32 -0.47 -3.81 -4.53
C PHE A 32 0.24 -4.45 -5.71
N ARG A 33 -0.04 -3.91 -6.90
CA ARG A 33 0.55 -4.34 -8.17
C ARG A 33 1.63 -3.36 -8.58
N ASP A 34 2.77 -3.92 -8.99
CA ASP A 34 3.85 -3.17 -9.64
C ASP A 34 3.63 -3.19 -11.15
N GLY A 35 4.05 -2.13 -11.84
CA GLY A 35 3.98 -2.00 -13.30
C GLY A 35 3.82 -0.55 -13.73
N THR A 36 3.85 -0.32 -15.04
CA THR A 36 3.50 0.97 -15.64
C THR A 36 1.98 1.18 -15.62
N LEU A 37 1.52 2.44 -15.70
CA LEU A 37 0.09 2.73 -15.77
C LEU A 37 -0.59 2.03 -16.96
N LYS A 38 0.12 1.90 -18.09
CA LYS A 38 -0.36 1.19 -19.26
C LYS A 38 -0.61 -0.30 -18.99
N GLU A 39 0.37 -0.99 -18.40
CA GLU A 39 0.24 -2.41 -18.06
C GLU A 39 -0.88 -2.65 -17.05
N LEU A 40 -1.01 -1.76 -16.06
CA LEU A 40 -2.06 -1.82 -15.05
C LEU A 40 -3.46 -1.58 -15.67
N ASN A 41 -3.58 -0.67 -16.64
CA ASN A 41 -4.80 -0.46 -17.43
C ASN A 41 -5.18 -1.67 -18.27
N GLU A 42 -4.23 -2.27 -18.98
CA GLU A 42 -4.47 -3.50 -19.74
C GLU A 42 -4.91 -4.65 -18.82
N LEU A 43 -4.32 -4.73 -17.62
CA LEU A 43 -4.68 -5.71 -16.61
C LEU A 43 -6.10 -5.49 -16.07
N ALA A 44 -6.48 -4.25 -15.78
CA ALA A 44 -7.80 -3.87 -15.31
C ALA A 44 -8.89 -4.22 -16.33
N ILE A 45 -8.65 -3.90 -17.61
CA ILE A 45 -9.55 -4.25 -18.72
C ILE A 45 -9.68 -5.77 -18.84
N LYS A 46 -8.56 -6.50 -18.80
CA LYS A 46 -8.56 -7.97 -18.94
C LYS A 46 -9.29 -8.67 -17.79
N GLN A 47 -9.20 -8.14 -16.58
CA GLN A 47 -9.84 -8.71 -15.39
C GLN A 47 -11.21 -8.11 -15.09
N GLU A 48 -11.64 -7.10 -15.85
CA GLU A 48 -12.83 -6.28 -15.60
C GLU A 48 -12.87 -5.72 -14.16
N LYS A 49 -11.71 -5.30 -13.66
CA LYS A 49 -11.56 -4.79 -12.29
C LYS A 49 -11.32 -3.30 -12.26
N ASP A 50 -11.99 -2.63 -11.33
CA ASP A 50 -11.76 -1.21 -11.04
C ASP A 50 -10.40 -0.99 -10.38
N PHE A 51 -9.98 0.26 -10.27
CA PHE A 51 -8.74 0.64 -9.62
C PHE A 51 -8.95 1.07 -8.19
N PHE A 52 -7.94 0.81 -7.37
CA PHE A 52 -7.72 1.53 -6.13
C PHE A 52 -6.33 2.15 -6.17
N PHE A 53 -6.25 3.46 -6.02
CA PHE A 53 -4.98 4.19 -5.93
C PHE A 53 -4.73 4.61 -4.49
N PHE A 54 -3.53 4.33 -4.00
CA PHE A 54 -2.97 4.85 -2.75
C PHE A 54 -1.73 5.68 -3.08
N ILE A 55 -1.92 6.98 -3.26
CA ILE A 55 -0.86 7.92 -3.60
C ILE A 55 -0.42 8.65 -2.35
N TRP A 56 0.89 8.69 -2.10
CA TRP A 56 1.47 9.31 -0.91
C TRP A 56 2.63 10.22 -1.30
N GLU A 57 2.85 11.28 -0.52
CA GLU A 57 3.97 12.20 -0.74
C GLU A 57 5.14 11.86 0.17
N ASP A 58 4.86 11.80 1.48
CA ASP A 58 5.79 11.40 2.52
C ASP A 58 5.42 9.99 3.04
N GLU A 59 6.40 9.09 3.01
CA GLU A 59 6.26 7.70 3.43
C GLU A 59 6.16 7.56 4.96
N ASP A 60 6.68 8.55 5.68
CA ASP A 60 6.74 8.60 7.15
C ASP A 60 5.64 9.50 7.74
N ASP A 61 4.80 10.13 6.90
CA ASP A 61 3.62 10.85 7.36
C ASP A 61 2.70 9.92 8.19
N ALA A 62 2.18 10.45 9.29
CA ALA A 62 1.42 9.66 10.26
C ALA A 62 0.18 9.01 9.64
N LEU A 63 -0.48 9.68 8.70
CA LEU A 63 -1.66 9.14 8.02
C LEU A 63 -1.26 8.11 6.98
N THR A 64 -0.20 8.35 6.20
CA THR A 64 0.38 7.37 5.26
C THR A 64 0.77 6.08 5.97
N VAL A 65 1.53 6.18 7.06
CA VAL A 65 1.96 5.05 7.89
C VAL A 65 0.75 4.29 8.44
N TYR A 66 -0.24 5.01 8.98
CA TYR A 66 -1.45 4.40 9.52
C TYR A 66 -2.20 3.58 8.47
N TYR A 67 -2.46 4.15 7.28
CA TYR A 67 -3.14 3.42 6.23
C TYR A 67 -2.33 2.23 5.72
N ARG A 68 -1.03 2.41 5.47
CA ARG A 68 -0.16 1.33 4.98
C ARG A 68 -0.06 0.16 5.96
N ASP A 69 0.22 0.48 7.23
CA ASP A 69 0.65 -0.51 8.21
C ASP A 69 -0.51 -1.04 9.09
N THR A 70 -1.65 -0.35 9.12
CA THR A 70 -2.84 -0.76 9.89
C THR A 70 -4.01 -1.17 9.00
N ILE A 71 -4.45 -0.28 8.10
CA ILE A 71 -5.67 -0.50 7.30
C ILE A 71 -5.40 -1.49 6.16
N LEU A 72 -4.42 -1.20 5.32
CA LEU A 72 -4.15 -1.95 4.10
C LEU A 72 -3.39 -3.25 4.38
N SER A 73 -2.72 -3.36 5.53
CA SER A 73 -2.12 -4.59 6.04
C SER A 73 -3.16 -5.55 6.65
N ASN A 74 -4.35 -5.05 6.99
CA ASN A 74 -5.43 -5.88 7.51
C ASN A 74 -5.83 -6.93 6.47
N ARG A 75 -5.82 -8.21 6.88
CA ARG A 75 -6.03 -9.34 5.98
C ARG A 75 -7.40 -9.32 5.29
N GLN A 76 -8.46 -8.92 5.99
CA GLN A 76 -9.81 -8.91 5.43
C GLN A 76 -9.94 -7.83 4.37
N ILE A 77 -9.50 -6.62 4.68
CA ILE A 77 -9.44 -5.49 3.74
C ILE A 77 -8.57 -5.86 2.54
N SER A 78 -7.33 -6.31 2.77
CA SER A 78 -6.38 -6.68 1.72
C SER A 78 -6.93 -7.71 0.74
N ASN A 79 -7.64 -8.73 1.25
CA ASN A 79 -8.27 -9.76 0.41
C ASN A 79 -9.43 -9.17 -0.42
N GLN A 80 -10.37 -8.46 0.23
CA GLN A 80 -11.49 -7.83 -0.49
C GLN A 80 -11.00 -6.87 -1.57
N MET A 81 -9.97 -6.09 -1.25
CA MET A 81 -9.37 -5.12 -2.15
C MET A 81 -8.73 -5.81 -3.36
N LYS A 82 -7.91 -6.84 -3.14
CA LYS A 82 -7.25 -7.59 -4.22
C LYS A 82 -8.23 -8.33 -5.13
N ASP A 83 -9.31 -8.84 -4.55
CA ASP A 83 -10.31 -9.60 -5.30
C ASP A 83 -11.13 -8.71 -6.24
N ARG A 84 -11.31 -7.43 -5.88
CA ARG A 84 -12.17 -6.49 -6.62
C ARG A 84 -11.42 -5.46 -7.43
N PHE A 85 -10.25 -5.03 -6.97
CA PHE A 85 -9.53 -3.90 -7.52
C PHE A 85 -8.13 -4.26 -7.98
N ILE A 86 -7.67 -3.56 -9.01
CA ILE A 86 -6.24 -3.39 -9.29
C ILE A 86 -5.72 -2.31 -8.32
N CYS A 87 -5.10 -2.76 -7.24
CA CYS A 87 -4.56 -1.87 -6.21
C CYS A 87 -3.18 -1.37 -6.62
N VAL A 88 -2.99 -0.06 -6.61
CA VAL A 88 -1.75 0.63 -7.01
C VAL A 88 -1.31 1.51 -5.86
N SER A 89 -0.06 1.39 -5.45
CA SER A 89 0.57 2.34 -4.52
C SER A 89 1.73 3.01 -5.21
N ALA A 90 1.79 4.33 -5.15
CA ALA A 90 2.84 5.08 -5.80
C ALA A 90 3.11 6.40 -5.06
N GLN A 91 4.35 6.86 -5.12
CA GLN A 91 4.70 8.18 -4.60
C GLN A 91 4.15 9.28 -5.52
N SER A 92 3.77 10.43 -4.97
CA SER A 92 3.22 11.58 -5.71
C SER A 92 4.13 12.06 -6.85
N THR A 93 5.45 11.92 -6.69
CA THR A 93 6.47 12.31 -7.67
C THR A 93 6.75 11.26 -8.74
N SER A 94 6.19 10.06 -8.63
CA SER A 94 6.32 9.01 -9.65
C SER A 94 5.46 9.31 -10.88
N GLU A 95 5.71 8.64 -12.01
CA GLU A 95 4.89 8.78 -13.23
C GLU A 95 3.39 8.57 -12.95
N ILE A 96 3.06 7.53 -12.17
CA ILE A 96 1.68 7.23 -11.77
C ILE A 96 1.14 8.34 -10.86
N GLY A 97 1.90 8.78 -9.86
CA GLY A 97 1.49 9.84 -8.94
C GLY A 97 1.25 11.19 -9.63
N VAL A 98 2.12 11.54 -10.58
CA VAL A 98 1.98 12.75 -11.40
C VAL A 98 0.77 12.64 -12.34
N SER A 99 0.58 11.49 -12.99
CA SER A 99 -0.59 11.24 -13.85
C SER A 99 -1.90 11.34 -13.06
N PHE A 100 -1.94 10.70 -11.89
CA PHE A 100 -3.07 10.74 -10.95
C PHE A 100 -3.40 12.19 -10.53
N SER A 101 -2.39 12.94 -10.07
CA SER A 101 -2.56 14.32 -9.59
C SER A 101 -3.05 15.25 -10.71
N ASN A 102 -2.56 15.07 -11.93
CA ASN A 102 -2.98 15.85 -13.09
C ASN A 102 -4.43 15.58 -13.50
N GLN A 103 -4.87 14.32 -13.46
CA GLN A 103 -6.20 13.92 -13.90
C GLN A 103 -7.28 14.26 -12.86
N LEU A 104 -6.97 14.06 -11.59
CA LEU A 104 -7.95 14.09 -10.50
C LEU A 104 -7.90 15.38 -9.68
N ARG A 105 -6.93 16.27 -9.97
CA ARG A 105 -6.76 17.58 -9.31
C ARG A 105 -6.71 17.51 -7.77
N HIS A 106 -6.29 16.37 -7.22
CA HIS A 106 -6.10 16.21 -5.79
C HIS A 106 -4.80 16.88 -5.33
N THR A 107 -4.88 17.61 -4.22
CA THR A 107 -3.76 18.32 -3.61
C THR A 107 -3.47 17.85 -2.18
N GLU A 108 -4.23 16.90 -1.66
CA GLU A 108 -4.09 16.38 -0.30
C GLU A 108 -3.59 14.93 -0.32
N PHE A 109 -2.61 14.63 0.54
CA PHE A 109 -1.97 13.33 0.65
C PHE A 109 -2.04 12.80 2.10
N PRO A 110 -2.04 11.47 2.30
CA PRO A 110 -2.20 10.44 1.27
C PRO A 110 -3.58 10.48 0.60
N ALA A 111 -3.60 10.34 -0.72
CA ALA A 111 -4.81 10.27 -1.53
C ALA A 111 -5.18 8.80 -1.78
N MET A 112 -6.44 8.47 -1.50
CA MET A 112 -6.96 7.12 -1.61
C MET A 112 -8.25 7.11 -2.41
N MET A 113 -8.23 6.55 -3.61
CA MET A 113 -9.33 6.71 -4.54
C MET A 113 -9.66 5.42 -5.28
N PHE A 114 -10.96 5.18 -5.46
CA PHE A 114 -11.52 4.13 -6.29
C PHE A 114 -11.93 4.70 -7.65
N VAL A 115 -11.44 4.11 -8.73
CA VAL A 115 -11.66 4.61 -10.09
C VAL A 115 -12.20 3.50 -10.98
N GLY A 116 -13.27 3.78 -11.71
CA GLY A 116 -13.91 2.81 -12.59
C GLY A 116 -13.07 2.51 -13.83
N TRP A 117 -12.81 1.23 -14.14
CA TRP A 117 -11.91 0.88 -15.26
C TRP A 117 -12.47 1.25 -16.65
N LYS A 118 -13.80 1.30 -16.80
CA LYS A 118 -14.46 1.55 -18.10
C LYS A 118 -14.39 3.00 -18.56
N LYS A 119 -14.52 3.95 -17.63
CA LYS A 119 -14.66 5.39 -17.94
C LYS A 119 -13.61 6.25 -17.26
N GLY A 120 -12.86 5.70 -16.30
CA GLY A 120 -11.98 6.50 -15.45
C GLY A 120 -12.74 7.39 -14.47
N ASP A 121 -14.04 7.16 -14.29
CA ASP A 121 -14.87 7.95 -13.37
C ASP A 121 -14.45 7.66 -11.92
N GLU A 122 -14.31 8.72 -11.12
CA GLU A 122 -14.15 8.59 -9.68
C GLU A 122 -15.42 7.94 -9.08
N LEU A 123 -15.22 6.82 -8.39
CA LEU A 123 -16.29 6.10 -7.72
C LEU A 123 -16.46 6.60 -6.29
N TYR A 124 -15.33 6.75 -5.59
CA TYR A 124 -15.26 7.03 -4.17
C TYR A 124 -13.84 7.41 -3.74
N THR A 125 -13.72 8.23 -2.69
CA THR A 125 -12.44 8.65 -2.09
C THR A 125 -12.48 8.42 -0.58
N LEU A 126 -11.38 7.91 -0.01
CA LEU A 126 -11.20 7.77 1.44
C LEU A 126 -10.52 9.02 1.97
N GLU A 127 -11.24 9.80 2.77
CA GLU A 127 -10.74 11.04 3.36
C GLU A 127 -10.51 10.90 4.87
N GLY A 128 -9.43 11.51 5.34
CA GLY A 128 -9.07 11.53 6.76
C GLY A 128 -8.73 10.15 7.33
N ARG A 129 -8.76 10.04 8.65
CA ARG A 129 -8.45 8.80 9.37
C ARG A 129 -9.72 7.99 9.60
N LEU A 130 -9.79 6.82 8.97
CA LEU A 130 -10.87 5.87 9.16
C LEU A 130 -10.41 4.67 9.99
N GLU A 131 -11.32 4.14 10.79
CA GLU A 131 -11.11 2.89 11.51
C GLU A 131 -11.39 1.69 10.60
N ILE A 132 -10.84 0.51 10.94
CA ILE A 132 -10.95 -0.72 10.13
C ILE A 132 -12.42 -1.03 9.79
N ASP A 133 -13.31 -0.95 10.77
CA ASP A 133 -14.73 -1.25 10.60
C ASP A 133 -15.42 -0.28 9.63
N GLN A 134 -15.01 1.00 9.65
CA GLN A 134 -15.54 2.02 8.73
C GLN A 134 -15.07 1.75 7.29
N VAL A 135 -13.81 1.32 7.11
CA VAL A 135 -13.29 0.95 5.80
C VAL A 135 -14.01 -0.28 5.26
N LEU A 136 -14.26 -1.29 6.10
CA LEU A 136 -15.00 -2.48 5.72
C LEU A 136 -16.44 -2.15 5.31
N ASP A 137 -17.16 -1.36 6.10
CA ASP A 137 -18.53 -0.89 5.78
C ASP A 137 -18.55 -0.10 4.45
N GLN A 138 -17.52 0.71 4.19
CA GLN A 138 -17.41 1.41 2.91
C GLN A 138 -17.16 0.45 1.74
N LEU A 139 -16.28 -0.55 1.89
CA LEU A 139 -16.04 -1.55 0.86
C LEU A 139 -17.29 -2.37 0.52
N GLU A 140 -18.10 -2.72 1.52
CA GLU A 140 -19.40 -3.38 1.32
C GLU A 140 -20.36 -2.48 0.52
N ARG A 141 -20.41 -1.17 0.81
CA ARG A 141 -21.30 -0.24 0.09
C ARG A 141 -20.91 -0.03 -1.38
N VAL A 142 -19.63 -0.10 -1.72
CA VAL A 142 -19.19 -0.03 -3.12
C VAL A 142 -19.82 -1.15 -3.96
N GLU A 143 -20.21 -2.28 -3.34
CA GLU A 143 -20.90 -3.40 -4.01
C GLU A 143 -22.27 -3.00 -4.59
N TYR A 144 -22.93 -1.96 -4.06
CA TYR A 144 -24.27 -1.56 -4.52
C TYR A 144 -24.27 -0.80 -5.86
N ARG A 145 -23.12 -0.31 -6.32
CA ARG A 145 -22.99 0.30 -7.65
C ARG A 145 -22.51 -0.74 -8.67
N LYS A 146 -23.34 -1.75 -8.95
CA LYS A 146 -23.20 -2.48 -10.22
C LYS A 146 -23.25 -1.44 -11.35
N PRO A 147 -22.24 -1.39 -12.25
CA PRO A 147 -22.35 -0.59 -13.45
C PRO A 147 -23.58 -1.10 -14.23
N ARG A 148 -24.56 -0.23 -14.44
CA ARG A 148 -25.63 -0.45 -15.42
C ARG A 148 -25.02 -0.50 -16.82
#